data_AF-A1RYU4-F1
#
_entry.id   AF-A1RYU4-F1
#
_cell.length_a   1.000
_cell.length_b   1.000
_cell.length_c   1.000
_cell.angle_alpha   90.00
_cell.angle_beta   90.00
_cell.angle_gamma   90.00
#
_symmetry.space_group_name_H-M   'P 1'
#
loop_
_entity.id
_entity.type
_entity.pdbx_description
1 polymer ?
#
loop_
_entity_poly.entity_id
_entity_poly.type
_entity_poly.pdbx_seq_one_letter_code
_entity_poly.pdbx_strand_id
1 'polypeptide(L)'
;MQKKLSELKPGEKGIVTRVEGPSAVRKRLLDMGLVKGTEVVVIRRAPLGDPIELLVKGYNLSIRKAESDYVYVLVPGDPEELTSSFASGAGDAPGSYSTGNVPRRL
;
A
#
# COMPACT_ATOMS: atom_id res chain seq x y z
N MET A 1 14.25 -11.16 -1.04
CA MET A 1 13.43 -12.21 -1.70
C MET A 1 12.34 -11.56 -2.54
N GLN A 2 11.96 -12.13 -3.69
CA GLN A 2 10.89 -11.58 -4.53
C GLN A 2 9.53 -12.14 -4.08
N LYS A 3 8.54 -11.26 -3.88
CA LYS A 3 7.17 -11.60 -3.49
C LYS A 3 6.17 -10.79 -4.33
N LYS A 4 4.90 -11.17 -4.33
CA LYS A 4 3.85 -10.30 -4.87
C LYS A 4 3.52 -9.19 -3.89
N LEU A 5 3.08 -8.05 -4.40
CA LEU A 5 2.64 -6.93 -3.58
C LEU A 5 1.42 -7.30 -2.71
N SER A 6 0.51 -8.12 -3.24
CA SER A 6 -0.63 -8.63 -2.47
C SER A 6 -0.24 -9.51 -1.28
N GLU A 7 0.98 -10.04 -1.24
CA GLU A 7 1.47 -10.91 -0.15
C GLU A 7 2.14 -10.11 0.97
N LEU A 8 2.57 -8.87 0.70
CA LEU A 8 3.25 -8.01 1.67
C LEU A 8 2.33 -7.53 2.81
N LYS A 9 2.72 -7.79 4.05
CA LYS A 9 2.01 -7.35 5.24
C LYS A 9 2.08 -5.83 5.40
N PRO A 10 1.09 -5.19 6.05
CA PRO A 10 1.21 -3.79 6.44
C PRO A 10 2.46 -3.57 7.28
N GLY A 11 3.25 -2.55 6.95
CA GLY A 11 4.58 -2.28 7.50
C GLY A 11 5.74 -2.82 6.67
N GLU A 12 5.52 -3.74 5.73
CA GLU A 12 6.59 -4.22 4.84
C GLU A 12 6.88 -3.22 3.72
N LYS A 13 8.17 -3.09 3.40
CA LYS A 13 8.67 -2.32 2.27
C LYS A 13 9.28 -3.24 1.21
N GLY A 14 9.17 -2.84 -0.04
CA GLY A 14 9.74 -3.57 -1.15
C GLY A 14 10.04 -2.67 -2.33
N ILE A 15 10.90 -3.15 -3.23
CA ILE A 15 11.25 -2.44 -4.46
C ILE A 15 10.57 -3.14 -5.63
N VAL A 16 9.78 -2.42 -6.42
CA VAL A 16 9.10 -2.99 -7.60
C VAL A 16 10.14 -3.53 -8.57
N THR A 17 10.06 -4.82 -8.88
CA THR A 17 10.96 -5.49 -9.84
C THR A 17 10.29 -5.66 -11.20
N ARG A 18 9.00 -6.01 -11.21
CA ARG A 18 8.25 -6.32 -12.41
C ARG A 18 6.76 -6.08 -12.20
N VAL A 19 6.09 -5.61 -13.24
CA VAL A 19 4.63 -5.45 -13.30
C VAL A 19 4.10 -6.28 -14.46
N GLU A 20 3.24 -7.23 -14.15
CA GLU A 20 2.58 -8.12 -15.10
C GLU A 20 1.11 -7.73 -15.29
N GLY A 21 0.33 -8.59 -15.94
CA GLY A 21 -1.11 -8.39 -16.12
C GLY A 21 -1.50 -7.77 -17.47
N PRO A 22 -2.81 -7.51 -17.65
CA PRO A 22 -3.35 -6.98 -18.90
C PRO A 22 -2.73 -5.64 -19.26
N SER A 23 -2.56 -5.39 -20.57
CA SER A 23 -1.93 -4.15 -21.07
C SER A 23 -2.54 -2.87 -20.49
N ALA A 24 -3.88 -2.83 -20.36
CA ALA A 24 -4.59 -1.70 -19.75
C ALA A 24 -4.24 -1.48 -18.26
N VAL A 25 -4.20 -2.55 -17.47
CA VAL A 25 -3.88 -2.49 -16.03
C VAL A 25 -2.42 -2.10 -15.84
N ARG A 26 -1.51 -2.76 -16.57
CA ARG A 26 -0.08 -2.46 -16.52
C ARG A 26 0.19 -1.00 -16.86
N LYS A 27 -0.41 -0.48 -17.94
CA LYS A 27 -0.22 0.92 -18.34
C LYS A 27 -0.69 1.88 -17.25
N ARG A 28 -1.88 1.64 -16.68
CA ARG A 28 -2.41 2.42 -15.56
C ARG A 28 -1.49 2.40 -14.34
N LEU A 29 -0.96 1.25 -13.95
CA LEU A 29 -0.03 1.12 -12.82
C LEU A 29 1.25 1.92 -13.05
N LEU A 30 1.81 1.85 -14.27
CA LEU A 30 2.99 2.62 -14.65
C LEU A 30 2.71 4.14 -14.64
N ASP A 31 1.58 4.58 -15.17
CA ASP A 31 1.13 5.99 -15.13
C ASP A 31 0.94 6.49 -13.68
N MET A 32 0.48 5.61 -12.77
CA MET A 32 0.35 5.91 -11.34
C MET A 32 1.69 5.89 -10.58
N GLY A 33 2.81 5.59 -11.25
CA GLY A 33 4.13 5.62 -10.65
C GLY A 33 4.63 4.29 -10.08
N LEU A 34 3.90 3.19 -10.24
CA LEU A 34 4.35 1.82 -9.92
C LEU A 34 5.26 1.29 -11.04
N VAL A 35 6.45 1.87 -11.15
CA VAL A 35 7.47 1.48 -12.14
C VAL A 35 8.59 0.68 -11.49
N LYS A 36 9.31 -0.12 -12.30
CA LYS A 36 10.48 -0.88 -11.83
C LYS A 36 11.50 0.06 -11.16
N GLY A 37 12.01 -0.35 -10.00
CA GLY A 37 12.93 0.43 -9.18
C GLY A 37 12.24 1.40 -8.23
N THR A 38 10.90 1.46 -8.21
CA THR A 38 10.17 2.29 -7.24
C THR A 38 10.08 1.57 -5.91
N GLU A 39 10.43 2.27 -4.83
CA GLU A 39 10.18 1.81 -3.47
C GLU A 39 8.71 1.98 -3.12
N VAL A 40 8.13 0.92 -2.55
CA VAL A 40 6.74 0.86 -2.11
C VAL A 40 6.68 0.33 -0.68
N VAL A 41 5.84 0.93 0.14
CA VAL A 41 5.60 0.49 1.53
C VAL A 41 4.12 0.19 1.70
N VAL A 42 3.76 -0.97 2.23
CA VAL A 42 2.37 -1.26 2.53
C VAL A 42 1.99 -0.53 3.81
N ILE A 43 1.08 0.42 3.71
CA ILE A 43 0.61 1.18 4.89
C ILE A 43 -0.45 0.37 5.62
N ARG A 44 -1.50 -0.02 4.90
CA ARG A 44 -2.61 -0.80 5.44
C ARG A 44 -3.35 -1.51 4.33
N ARG A 45 -4.12 -2.51 4.72
CA ARG A 45 -5.09 -3.17 3.85
C ARG A 45 -6.48 -2.83 4.38
N ALA A 46 -7.45 -2.68 3.48
CA ALA A 46 -8.84 -2.55 3.89
C ALA A 46 -9.28 -3.76 4.75
N PRO A 47 -10.26 -3.60 5.65
CA PRO A 47 -10.73 -4.66 6.54
C PRO A 47 -11.25 -5.90 5.80
N LEU A 48 -11.75 -5.73 4.56
CA LEU A 48 -12.22 -6.81 3.70
C LEU A 48 -11.13 -7.34 2.74
N GLY A 49 -9.89 -6.84 2.85
CA GLY A 49 -8.75 -7.27 2.04
C GLY A 49 -8.59 -6.56 0.69
N ASP A 50 -9.50 -5.67 0.31
CA ASP A 50 -9.43 -4.80 -0.88
C ASP A 50 -10.10 -3.45 -0.59
N PRO A 51 -9.53 -2.31 -1.02
CA PRO A 51 -8.22 -2.12 -1.67
C PRO A 51 -7.02 -2.12 -0.70
N ILE A 52 -5.80 -2.10 -1.25
CA ILE A 52 -4.54 -2.02 -0.49
C ILE A 52 -3.95 -0.61 -0.61
N GLU A 53 -3.56 -0.02 0.52
CA GLU A 53 -2.88 1.28 0.59
C GLU A 53 -1.35 1.12 0.63
N LEU A 54 -0.69 1.82 -0.29
CA LEU A 54 0.75 1.79 -0.49
C LEU A 54 1.31 3.21 -0.39
N LEU A 55 2.51 3.37 0.14
CA LEU A 55 3.27 4.61 0.02
C LEU A 55 4.24 4.48 -1.14
N VAL A 56 4.09 5.33 -2.15
CA VAL A 56 4.89 5.35 -3.37
C VAL A 56 5.41 6.76 -3.56
N LYS A 57 6.73 6.96 -3.67
CA LYS A 57 7.36 8.29 -3.89
C LYS A 57 6.83 9.41 -2.96
N GLY A 58 6.44 9.06 -1.73
CA GLY A 58 5.93 10.02 -0.74
C GLY A 58 4.43 10.34 -0.80
N TYR A 59 3.64 9.62 -1.61
CA TYR A 59 2.17 9.73 -1.59
C TYR A 59 1.50 8.37 -1.38
N ASN A 60 0.29 8.40 -0.84
CA ASN A 60 -0.54 7.23 -0.61
C ASN A 60 -1.27 6.86 -1.91
N LEU A 61 -1.02 5.65 -2.39
CA LEU A 61 -1.66 5.06 -3.54
C LEU A 61 -2.52 3.88 -3.09
N SER A 62 -3.82 3.96 -3.36
CA SER A 62 -4.75 2.85 -3.15
C SER A 62 -4.94 2.11 -4.47
N ILE A 63 -4.58 0.83 -4.52
CA ILE A 63 -4.83 -0.03 -5.69
C ILE A 63 -5.67 -1.23 -5.30
N ARG A 64 -6.38 -1.81 -6.28
CA ARG A 64 -7.14 -3.03 -6.03
C ARG A 64 -6.20 -4.19 -5.76
N LYS A 65 -6.65 -5.14 -4.92
CA LYS A 65 -5.94 -6.39 -4.65
C LYS A 65 -5.61 -7.13 -5.95
N ALA A 66 -6.55 -7.16 -6.90
CA ALA A 66 -6.34 -7.76 -8.21
C ALA A 66 -5.18 -7.12 -9.00
N GLU A 67 -5.01 -5.80 -8.90
CA GLU A 67 -3.89 -5.10 -9.57
C GLU A 67 -2.57 -5.39 -8.85
N SER A 68 -2.58 -5.47 -7.51
CA SER A 68 -1.41 -5.79 -6.69
C SER A 68 -0.88 -7.22 -6.89
N ASP A 69 -1.73 -8.16 -7.34
CA ASP A 69 -1.31 -9.55 -7.61
C ASP A 69 -0.36 -9.64 -8.81
N TYR A 70 -0.45 -8.68 -9.72
CA TYR A 70 0.42 -8.57 -10.88
C TYR A 70 1.73 -7.81 -10.61
N VAL A 71 1.88 -7.20 -9.44
CA VAL A 71 3.07 -6.42 -9.08
C VAL A 71 4.01 -7.27 -8.24
N TYR A 72 5.24 -7.41 -8.71
CA TYR A 72 6.31 -8.11 -8.00
C TYR A 72 7.27 -7.12 -7.37
N VAL A 73 7.65 -7.42 -6.13
CA VAL A 73 8.52 -6.59 -5.31
C VAL A 73 9.63 -7.42 -4.69
N LEU A 74 10.80 -6.81 -4.56
CA LEU A 74 11.93 -7.35 -3.82
C LEU A 74 11.88 -6.81 -2.39
N VAL A 75 11.72 -7.69 -1.42
CA VAL A 75 11.76 -7.34 0.01
C VAL A 75 13.21 -7.42 0.50
N PRO A 76 13.78 -6.31 1.00
CA PRO A 76 15.12 -6.28 1.58
C PRO A 76 15.05 -6.61 3.08
N GLY A 77 15.05 -7.91 3.44
CA GLY A 77 15.23 -8.38 4.83
C GLY A 77 14.08 -8.07 5.80
N ASP A 78 13.99 -8.86 6.87
CA ASP A 78 12.80 -9.00 7.70
C ASP A 78 12.40 -7.72 8.47
N PRO A 79 11.09 -7.37 8.51
CA PRO A 79 10.56 -6.20 9.23
C PRO A 79 10.55 -6.35 10.77
N GLU A 80 11.06 -7.47 11.31
CA GLU A 80 11.00 -7.79 12.74
C GLU A 80 11.80 -6.84 13.65
N GLU A 81 12.74 -6.06 13.11
CA GLU A 81 13.52 -5.11 13.92
C GLU A 81 12.86 -3.73 14.11
N LEU A 82 11.89 -3.34 13.28
CA LEU A 82 11.35 -1.97 13.28
C LEU A 82 9.99 -1.83 13.98
N THR A 83 9.26 -2.93 14.20
CA THR A 83 7.92 -2.88 14.81
C THR A 83 7.96 -2.90 16.34
N SER A 84 9.06 -3.37 16.94
CA SER A 84 9.22 -3.46 18.40
C SER A 84 9.47 -2.12 19.09
N SER A 85 9.84 -1.07 18.34
CA SER A 85 10.12 0.26 18.90
C SER A 85 8.92 1.23 18.90
N PHE A 86 7.82 0.89 18.22
CA PHE A 86 6.61 1.73 18.15
C PHE A 86 5.39 1.17 18.90
N ALA A 87 5.48 -0.03 19.49
CA ALA A 87 4.37 -0.69 20.19
C ALA A 87 4.32 -0.41 21.71
N SER A 88 4.76 0.77 22.17
CA SER A 88 4.66 1.21 23.57
C SER A 88 4.02 2.61 23.74
N GLY A 89 3.24 3.06 22.75
CA GLY A 89 2.48 4.31 22.81
C GLY A 89 1.04 4.14 22.32
N ALA A 90 0.10 4.40 23.22
CA ALA A 90 -1.35 4.52 23.09
C ALA A 90 -1.96 4.92 21.72
N GLY A 91 -3.20 4.43 21.49
CA GLY A 91 -4.28 5.28 20.97
C GLY A 91 -4.86 4.94 19.59
N ASP A 92 -6.13 4.53 19.62
CA ASP A 92 -7.17 4.68 18.60
C ASP A 92 -7.02 4.12 17.18
N ALA A 93 -8.05 3.36 16.78
CA ALA A 93 -8.30 2.96 15.42
C ALA A 93 -8.51 4.18 14.51
N PRO A 94 -7.86 4.29 13.33
CA PRO A 94 -8.17 5.35 12.40
C PRO A 94 -9.52 5.08 11.72
N GLY A 95 -10.55 5.72 12.26
CA GLY A 95 -11.53 6.49 11.49
C GLY A 95 -12.57 5.69 10.72
N SER A 96 -13.75 5.57 11.33
CA SER A 96 -15.01 5.66 10.61
C SER A 96 -15.01 6.91 9.73
N TYR A 97 -15.31 6.76 8.44
CA TYR A 97 -15.56 7.88 7.54
C TYR A 97 -16.80 8.62 8.04
N SER A 98 -16.58 9.66 8.84
CA SER A 98 -17.60 10.62 9.24
C SER A 98 -17.83 11.56 8.07
N THR A 99 -18.91 11.32 7.31
CA THR A 99 -19.44 12.33 6.39
C THR A 99 -19.99 13.47 7.25
N GLY A 100 -19.15 14.48 7.44
CA GLY A 100 -19.48 15.70 8.17
C GLY A 100 -20.67 16.41 7.53
N ASN A 101 -21.72 16.55 8.32
CA ASN A 101 -22.82 17.47 8.12
C ASN A 101 -22.27 18.90 7.95
N VAL A 102 -22.57 19.57 6.83
CA VAL A 102 -22.23 20.98 6.61
C VAL A 102 -23.27 21.88 7.28
N PRO A 103 -22.92 22.66 8.31
CA PRO A 103 -23.82 23.70 8.79
C PRO A 103 -23.70 24.91 7.86
N ARG A 104 -24.73 25.15 7.02
CA ARG A 104 -24.93 26.48 6.44
C ARG A 104 -25.52 27.37 7.52
N ARG A 105 -24.72 28.33 8.00
CA ARG A 105 -25.19 29.46 8.80
C ARG A 105 -25.16 30.70 7.90
N LEU A 106 -26.35 31.18 7.55
CA LEU A 106 -26.85 32.56 7.60
C LEU A 106 -28.21 32.60 6.90
#